data_AF-A0A450TWY6-F1
#
_entry.id   AF-A0A450TWY6-F1
#
_cell.length_a   1.000
_cell.length_b   1.000
_cell.length_c   1.000
_cell.angle_alpha   90.00
_cell.angle_beta   90.00
_cell.angle_gamma   90.00
#
_symmetry.space_group_name_H-M   'P 1'
#
loop_
_entity.id
_entity.type
_entity.pdbx_description
1 polymer ?
#
loop_
_entity_poly.entity_id
_entity_poly.type
_entity_poly.pdbx_seq_one_letter_code
_entity_poly.pdbx_strand_id
1 'polypeptide(L)'
;MIRNEMSVQILVCLAAIFVTLAGSVWATETKTWPVTKCGVCHQNPGMRPGYIGKDGFYHDLHIDQQRFEQSTHYIMAGKYRCVDCHETGYDVFPHKEQEPMGCFGCHEDLKEKFLAIRASFQQSIHYDAEEVEFQCNTCHTVHYARKSRRMTLEEKKGMCTKCHDDRYNPTGLTLIQQHQWHPQAQLHLDKIACIACHTQPDQWEEPFTFKHRILAKDEASRLCDDCHSVGGKLADYLIDIGENPLQLDNTQLAGKFYVSGATRIPWLDNLGLLLLLATTIGVLGHGLVRMGTTLLRRK
;
A
#
# COMPACT_ATOMS: atom_id res chain seq x y z
N MET A 1 -16.20 99.00 -49.36
CA MET A 1 -17.34 98.25 -49.93
C MET A 1 -16.78 96.89 -50.32
N ILE A 2 -17.12 95.73 -49.76
CA ILE A 2 -18.27 95.27 -48.99
C ILE A 2 -17.76 94.33 -47.87
N ARG A 3 -18.47 94.37 -46.76
CA ARG A 3 -18.28 93.67 -45.49
C ARG A 3 -18.82 92.24 -45.61
N ASN A 4 -18.25 91.33 -44.82
CA ASN A 4 -18.89 90.26 -44.05
C ASN A 4 -19.88 89.29 -44.73
N GLU A 5 -19.72 88.00 -44.42
CA GLU A 5 -20.75 86.98 -44.12
C GLU A 5 -20.33 85.65 -44.74
N MET A 6 -19.97 84.68 -43.89
CA MET A 6 -20.55 83.33 -43.87
C MET A 6 -19.62 82.40 -43.09
N SER A 7 -19.95 82.33 -41.81
CA SER A 7 -19.58 81.30 -40.87
C SER A 7 -20.08 79.93 -41.30
N VAL A 8 -19.40 78.90 -40.79
CA VAL A 8 -19.88 77.52 -40.61
C VAL A 8 -19.99 76.69 -41.90
N GLN A 9 -18.96 75.91 -42.18
CA GLN A 9 -19.04 74.46 -42.43
C GLN A 9 -17.65 73.95 -42.84
N ILE A 10 -17.37 72.69 -42.55
CA ILE A 10 -16.14 71.94 -42.87
C ILE A 10 -15.06 72.03 -41.77
N LEU A 11 -15.48 71.73 -40.55
CA LEU A 11 -14.61 71.22 -39.47
C LEU A 11 -14.86 69.71 -39.28
N VAL A 12 -14.76 68.91 -40.36
CA VAL A 12 -15.05 67.45 -40.29
C VAL A 12 -13.97 66.54 -40.91
N CYS A 13 -12.95 67.04 -41.62
CA CYS A 13 -12.01 66.15 -42.32
C CYS A 13 -10.59 66.07 -41.74
N LEU A 14 -10.37 66.40 -40.47
CA LEU A 14 -9.07 66.25 -39.78
C LEU A 14 -9.18 65.47 -38.46
N ALA A 15 -10.00 64.42 -38.44
CA ALA A 15 -10.04 63.42 -37.36
C ALA A 15 -9.84 61.99 -37.90
N ALA A 16 -9.04 61.83 -38.95
CA ALA A 16 -8.73 60.53 -39.57
C ALA A 16 -7.24 60.19 -39.52
N ILE A 17 -6.50 60.76 -38.56
CA ILE A 17 -5.09 60.41 -38.30
C ILE A 17 -4.88 60.36 -36.80
N PHE A 18 -5.63 59.54 -36.07
CA PHE A 18 -5.25 59.06 -34.74
C PHE A 18 -6.12 57.84 -34.44
N VAL A 19 -5.49 56.77 -33.94
CA VAL A 19 -6.13 55.51 -33.49
C VAL A 19 -6.36 54.43 -34.57
N THR A 20 -5.28 53.93 -35.17
CA THR A 20 -5.20 52.50 -35.57
C THR A 20 -3.81 51.89 -35.26
N LEU A 21 -3.18 52.35 -34.17
CA LEU A 21 -2.25 51.52 -33.39
C LEU A 21 -3.05 50.88 -32.25
N ALA A 22 -4.15 50.20 -32.61
CA ALA A 22 -4.70 49.18 -31.74
C ALA A 22 -3.62 48.11 -31.65
N GLY A 23 -3.02 47.97 -30.47
CA GLY A 23 -2.02 46.96 -30.21
C GLY A 23 -2.48 45.65 -30.82
N SER A 24 -1.70 45.14 -31.76
CA SER A 24 -1.65 43.72 -32.03
C SER A 24 -1.15 43.08 -30.73
N VAL A 25 -2.08 42.90 -29.80
CA VAL A 25 -1.96 41.87 -28.78
C VAL A 25 -1.88 40.61 -29.61
N TRP A 26 -0.68 40.03 -29.69
CA TRP A 26 -0.51 38.71 -30.24
C TRP A 26 -1.34 37.82 -29.34
N ALA A 27 -2.57 37.53 -29.76
CA ALA A 27 -3.33 36.44 -29.21
C ALA A 27 -2.49 35.21 -29.55
N THR A 28 -1.63 34.78 -28.63
CA THR A 28 -1.08 33.44 -28.65
C THR A 28 -2.27 32.51 -28.75
N GLU A 29 -2.48 31.92 -29.92
CA GLU A 29 -3.40 30.81 -30.08
C GLU A 29 -3.02 29.78 -29.03
N THR A 30 -3.78 29.71 -27.96
CA THR A 30 -3.67 28.64 -26.98
C THR A 30 -4.04 27.38 -27.73
N LYS A 31 -3.03 26.57 -28.07
CA LYS A 31 -3.21 25.29 -28.74
C LYS A 31 -4.01 24.38 -27.81
N THR A 32 -5.33 24.32 -28.02
CA THR A 32 -6.23 23.46 -27.26
C THR A 32 -6.13 22.04 -27.80
N TRP A 33 -5.85 21.09 -26.92
CA TRP A 33 -5.82 19.67 -27.25
C TRP A 33 -7.16 19.04 -26.87
N PRO A 34 -7.65 18.04 -27.62
CA PRO A 34 -8.82 17.29 -27.21
C PRO A 34 -8.62 16.62 -25.84
N VAL A 35 -9.62 16.74 -24.95
CA VAL A 35 -9.69 16.15 -23.59
C VAL A 35 -9.37 14.66 -23.49
N THR A 36 -9.45 13.93 -24.60
CA THR A 36 -9.25 12.48 -24.65
C THR A 36 -7.78 12.06 -24.76
N LYS A 37 -6.84 13.00 -24.89
CA LYS A 37 -5.41 12.73 -25.13
C LYS A 37 -4.51 12.97 -23.90
N CYS A 38 -4.99 12.66 -22.69
CA CYS A 38 -4.25 12.85 -21.43
C CYS A 38 -2.84 12.23 -21.46
N GLY A 39 -2.72 11.04 -22.05
CA GLY A 39 -1.47 10.28 -22.14
C GLY A 39 -0.35 10.96 -22.93
N VAL A 40 -0.65 11.91 -23.82
CA VAL A 40 0.38 12.65 -24.58
C VAL A 40 1.36 13.37 -23.63
N CYS A 41 0.84 13.88 -22.51
CA CYS A 41 1.66 14.52 -21.49
C CYS A 41 1.85 13.57 -20.30
N HIS A 42 0.76 13.05 -19.73
CA HIS A 42 0.82 12.28 -18.49
C HIS A 42 1.47 10.91 -18.64
N GLN A 43 1.63 10.35 -19.84
CA GLN A 43 2.38 9.09 -20.04
C GLN A 43 3.75 9.31 -20.67
N ASN A 44 4.17 10.57 -20.85
CA ASN A 44 5.50 10.90 -21.35
C ASN A 44 6.52 10.81 -20.20
N PRO A 45 7.56 9.96 -20.26
CA PRO A 45 8.59 9.88 -19.20
C PRO A 45 9.41 11.18 -19.02
N GLY A 46 9.39 12.07 -20.01
CA GLY A 46 9.96 13.41 -19.94
C GLY A 46 9.06 14.44 -19.24
N MET A 47 7.79 14.10 -18.96
CA MET A 47 6.89 14.92 -18.16
C MET A 47 7.31 14.79 -16.70
N ARG A 48 8.07 15.78 -16.22
CA ARG A 48 8.53 15.85 -14.82
C ARG A 48 8.00 17.02 -13.98
N PRO A 49 6.97 17.81 -14.36
CA PRO A 49 6.32 18.64 -13.36
C PRO A 49 5.58 17.71 -12.41
N GLY A 50 5.99 17.70 -11.16
CA GLY A 50 5.22 17.13 -10.06
C GLY A 50 4.65 18.24 -9.20
N TYR A 51 3.88 17.83 -8.21
CA TYR A 51 3.31 18.73 -7.22
C TYR A 51 3.52 18.17 -5.83
N ILE A 52 3.46 19.04 -4.82
CA ILE A 52 3.38 18.59 -3.43
C ILE A 52 1.91 18.36 -3.14
N GLY A 53 1.55 17.11 -2.85
CA GLY A 53 0.20 16.73 -2.49
C GLY A 53 -0.22 17.26 -1.13
N LYS A 54 -1.50 17.15 -0.80
CA LYS A 54 -2.01 17.44 0.55
C LYS A 54 -1.37 16.54 1.62
N ASP A 55 -0.92 15.35 1.22
CA ASP A 55 -0.15 14.42 2.04
C ASP A 55 1.31 14.85 2.30
N GLY A 56 1.74 16.00 1.77
CA GLY A 56 3.10 16.52 1.95
C GLY A 56 4.17 15.85 1.08
N PHE A 57 3.81 14.85 0.26
CA PHE A 57 4.75 14.17 -0.62
C PHE A 57 4.82 14.80 -2.01
N TYR A 58 5.98 14.66 -2.66
CA TYR A 58 6.12 14.96 -4.08
C TYR A 58 5.47 13.85 -4.92
N HIS A 59 4.46 14.22 -5.69
CA HIS A 59 3.79 13.35 -6.66
C HIS A 59 4.20 13.72 -8.07
N ASP A 60 4.65 12.73 -8.82
CA ASP A 60 4.87 12.88 -10.26
C ASP A 60 3.51 12.90 -10.98
N LEU A 61 3.36 13.81 -11.95
CA LEU A 61 2.21 13.80 -12.86
C LEU A 61 2.32 12.70 -13.94
N HIS A 62 3.48 12.06 -14.05
CA HIS A 62 3.71 10.91 -14.91
C HIS A 62 3.00 9.65 -14.40
N ILE A 63 2.22 9.07 -15.28
CA ILE A 63 1.58 7.77 -15.17
C ILE A 63 2.27 6.81 -16.13
N ASP A 64 2.92 5.79 -15.59
CA ASP A 64 3.48 4.69 -16.36
C ASP A 64 2.32 3.89 -16.98
N GLN A 65 2.22 3.92 -18.31
CA GLN A 65 1.10 3.31 -19.01
C GLN A 65 1.08 1.79 -18.80
N GLN A 66 2.21 1.11 -18.90
CA GLN A 66 2.26 -0.34 -18.77
C GLN A 66 1.80 -0.80 -17.37
N ARG A 67 2.16 -0.05 -16.33
CA ARG A 67 1.74 -0.30 -14.96
C ARG A 67 0.28 0.08 -14.71
N PHE A 68 -0.19 1.19 -15.29
CA PHE A 68 -1.60 1.59 -15.23
C PHE A 68 -2.50 0.51 -15.84
N GLU A 69 -2.09 -0.07 -16.97
CA GLU A 69 -2.80 -1.15 -17.64
C GLU A 69 -2.88 -2.45 -16.81
N GLN A 70 -2.06 -2.58 -15.77
CA GLN A 70 -2.07 -3.71 -14.84
C GLN A 70 -2.94 -3.46 -13.59
N SER A 71 -3.46 -2.25 -13.43
CA SER A 71 -4.31 -1.88 -12.31
C SER A 71 -5.66 -2.59 -12.35
N THR A 72 -6.31 -2.74 -11.20
CA THR A 72 -7.65 -3.31 -11.10
C THR A 72 -8.68 -2.44 -11.81
N HIS A 73 -8.59 -1.11 -11.72
CA HIS A 73 -9.52 -0.22 -12.40
C HIS A 73 -9.40 -0.31 -13.93
N TYR A 74 -8.19 -0.48 -14.46
CA TYR A 74 -8.00 -0.73 -15.90
C TYR A 74 -8.50 -2.12 -16.31
N ILE A 75 -8.01 -3.19 -15.64
CA ILE A 75 -8.27 -4.59 -16.04
C ILE A 75 -9.72 -5.02 -15.77
N MET A 76 -10.24 -4.76 -14.57
CA MET A 76 -11.54 -5.32 -14.18
C MET A 76 -12.73 -4.68 -14.89
N ALA A 77 -12.53 -3.49 -15.45
CA ALA A 77 -13.57 -2.83 -16.21
C ALA A 77 -13.30 -2.89 -17.72
N GLY A 78 -12.05 -3.05 -18.19
CA GLY A 78 -11.70 -2.93 -19.60
C GLY A 78 -12.20 -1.63 -20.27
N LYS A 79 -12.59 -0.63 -19.46
CA LYS A 79 -13.45 0.50 -19.83
C LYS A 79 -13.12 1.81 -19.11
N TYR A 80 -12.44 1.79 -17.95
CA TYR A 80 -12.10 3.02 -17.23
C TYR A 80 -10.79 3.63 -17.76
N ARG A 81 -10.93 4.85 -18.25
CA ARG A 81 -9.90 5.76 -18.77
C ARG A 81 -9.74 6.92 -17.79
N CYS A 82 -8.74 7.76 -18.01
CA CYS A 82 -8.47 8.93 -17.17
C CYS A 82 -9.74 9.77 -16.91
N VAL A 83 -10.50 10.05 -17.97
CA VAL A 83 -11.72 10.88 -17.91
C VAL A 83 -12.89 10.28 -17.14
N ASP A 84 -12.86 8.96 -16.87
CA ASP A 84 -13.93 8.30 -16.13
C ASP A 84 -13.75 8.47 -14.60
N CYS A 85 -12.58 8.95 -14.16
CA CYS A 85 -12.35 9.43 -12.78
C CYS A 85 -12.04 10.93 -12.73
N HIS A 86 -11.51 11.51 -13.82
CA HIS A 86 -11.20 12.94 -13.96
C HIS A 86 -12.20 13.61 -14.89
N GLU A 87 -13.45 13.75 -14.44
CA GLU A 87 -14.58 14.07 -15.31
C GLU A 87 -14.61 15.53 -15.81
N THR A 88 -14.13 16.49 -15.02
CA THR A 88 -14.32 17.93 -15.31
C THR A 88 -13.06 18.77 -15.09
N GLY A 89 -12.98 19.93 -15.76
CA GLY A 89 -11.92 20.93 -15.58
C GLY A 89 -10.59 20.65 -16.31
N TYR A 90 -10.61 19.74 -17.29
CA TYR A 90 -9.46 19.33 -18.10
C TYR A 90 -9.63 19.60 -19.61
N ASP A 91 -10.65 20.38 -19.98
CA ASP A 91 -11.03 20.74 -21.36
C ASP A 91 -10.16 21.80 -22.02
N VAL A 92 -9.35 22.50 -21.24
CA VAL A 92 -8.42 23.51 -21.73
C VAL A 92 -7.03 23.24 -21.15
N PHE A 93 -6.02 23.19 -22.01
CA PHE A 93 -4.61 23.10 -21.61
C PHE A 93 -3.94 24.48 -21.67
N PRO A 94 -3.08 24.85 -20.69
CA PRO A 94 -2.76 24.11 -19.46
C PRO A 94 -3.91 24.13 -18.44
N HIS A 95 -4.19 22.96 -17.84
CA HIS A 95 -5.21 22.82 -16.80
C HIS A 95 -4.60 22.81 -15.40
N LYS A 96 -5.36 23.27 -14.42
CA LYS A 96 -5.03 23.14 -12.99
C LYS A 96 -5.45 21.77 -12.46
N GLU A 97 -4.93 21.40 -11.29
CA GLU A 97 -5.43 20.24 -10.54
C GLU A 97 -6.93 20.41 -10.26
N GLN A 98 -7.70 19.34 -10.48
CA GLN A 98 -9.11 19.25 -10.12
C GLN A 98 -9.33 18.03 -9.25
N GLU A 99 -10.32 18.10 -8.36
CA GLU A 99 -10.69 16.95 -7.54
C GLU A 99 -11.24 15.82 -8.43
N PRO A 100 -10.65 14.62 -8.37
CA PRO A 100 -11.18 13.47 -9.09
C PRO A 100 -12.41 12.90 -8.39
N MET A 101 -13.12 12.02 -9.08
CA MET A 101 -14.18 11.21 -8.49
C MET A 101 -13.66 10.45 -7.26
N GLY A 102 -14.35 10.58 -6.13
CA GLY A 102 -14.06 9.81 -4.93
C GLY A 102 -14.44 8.34 -5.08
N CYS A 103 -13.85 7.46 -4.26
CA CYS A 103 -14.06 6.01 -4.35
C CYS A 103 -15.54 5.59 -4.34
N PHE A 104 -16.36 6.27 -3.54
CA PHE A 104 -17.80 5.97 -3.40
C PHE A 104 -18.66 6.52 -4.53
N GLY A 105 -18.10 7.28 -5.47
CA GLY A 105 -18.80 7.65 -6.70
C GLY A 105 -19.15 6.41 -7.55
N CYS A 106 -18.37 5.33 -7.43
CA CYS A 106 -18.65 4.03 -8.07
C CYS A 106 -18.82 2.86 -7.07
N HIS A 107 -18.20 2.92 -5.88
CA HIS A 107 -18.20 1.84 -4.89
C HIS A 107 -19.15 2.07 -3.70
N GLU A 108 -20.36 2.57 -3.97
CA GLU A 108 -21.33 2.87 -2.91
C GLU A 108 -21.69 1.62 -2.07
N ASP A 109 -21.79 0.45 -2.71
CA ASP A 109 -22.04 -0.85 -2.08
C ASP A 109 -20.94 -1.31 -1.10
N LEU A 110 -19.74 -0.75 -1.25
CA LEU A 110 -18.60 -1.06 -0.38
C LEU A 110 -18.43 -0.04 0.76
N LYS A 111 -19.28 0.99 0.84
CA LYS A 111 -19.12 2.11 1.79
C LYS A 111 -18.94 1.65 3.23
N GLU A 112 -19.78 0.75 3.72
CA GLU A 112 -19.67 0.24 5.10
C GLU A 112 -18.35 -0.49 5.37
N LYS A 113 -17.85 -1.26 4.38
CA LYS A 113 -16.53 -1.92 4.51
C LYS A 113 -15.40 -0.91 4.56
N PHE A 114 -15.48 0.17 3.77
CA PHE A 114 -14.50 1.24 3.82
C PHE A 114 -14.58 2.06 5.12
N LEU A 115 -15.78 2.23 5.70
CA LEU A 115 -15.93 2.87 7.00
C LEU A 115 -15.28 2.03 8.10
N ALA A 116 -15.44 0.70 8.08
CA ALA A 116 -14.73 -0.20 8.99
C ALA A 116 -13.20 -0.08 8.81
N ILE A 117 -12.71 -0.10 7.56
CA ILE A 117 -11.28 0.10 7.26
C ILE A 117 -10.80 1.46 7.80
N ARG A 118 -11.58 2.53 7.61
CA ARG A 118 -11.24 3.86 8.10
C ARG A 118 -11.15 3.87 9.63
N ALA A 119 -12.08 3.24 10.34
CA ALA A 119 -12.04 3.13 11.79
C ALA A 119 -10.82 2.35 12.30
N SER A 120 -10.39 1.33 11.55
CA SER A 120 -9.15 0.57 11.84
C SER A 120 -7.90 1.39 11.55
N PHE A 121 -7.88 2.10 10.41
CA PHE A 121 -6.80 3.03 10.05
C PHE A 121 -6.64 4.17 11.05
N GLN A 122 -7.73 4.68 11.64
CA GLN A 122 -7.68 5.70 12.69
C GLN A 122 -6.95 5.26 13.95
N GLN A 123 -6.73 3.96 14.14
CA GLN A 123 -5.94 3.40 15.23
C GLN A 123 -4.49 3.10 14.81
N SER A 124 -4.11 3.43 13.57
CA SER A 124 -2.77 3.23 13.02
C SER A 124 -1.82 4.34 13.49
N ILE A 125 -0.54 4.01 13.65
CA ILE A 125 0.52 4.99 13.91
C ILE A 125 0.61 6.07 12.81
N HIS A 126 0.13 5.76 11.61
CA HIS A 126 0.09 6.70 10.49
C HIS A 126 -1.07 7.70 10.53
N TYR A 127 -2.12 7.46 11.33
CA TYR A 127 -3.23 8.41 11.43
C TYR A 127 -2.83 9.68 12.19
N ASP A 128 -2.03 9.52 13.24
CA ASP A 128 -1.56 10.60 14.10
C ASP A 128 -0.17 11.14 13.69
N ALA A 129 0.32 10.79 12.49
CA ALA A 129 1.62 11.26 12.01
C ALA A 129 1.57 12.77 11.71
N GLU A 130 2.41 13.57 12.37
CA GLU A 130 2.42 15.03 12.20
C GLU A 130 3.06 15.46 10.87
N GLU A 131 3.96 14.63 10.33
CA GLU A 131 4.75 14.97 9.15
C GLU A 131 4.01 14.72 7.83
N VAL A 132 2.95 13.90 7.85
CA VAL A 132 2.26 13.41 6.64
C VAL A 132 0.77 13.29 6.91
N GLU A 133 -0.05 13.96 6.10
CA GLU A 133 -1.50 13.74 6.11
C GLU A 133 -1.85 12.47 5.33
N PHE A 134 -1.83 11.32 6.00
CA PHE A 134 -2.09 10.03 5.36
C PHE A 134 -3.53 9.90 4.87
N GLN A 135 -3.66 9.42 3.64
CA GLN A 135 -4.93 9.11 2.98
C GLN A 135 -4.90 7.69 2.41
N CYS A 136 -6.05 7.16 1.98
CA CYS A 136 -6.13 5.80 1.44
C CYS A 136 -5.16 5.60 0.25
N ASN A 137 -4.99 6.62 -0.60
CA ASN A 137 -4.09 6.57 -1.75
C ASN A 137 -2.59 6.66 -1.41
N THR A 138 -2.22 7.00 -0.17
CA THR A 138 -0.82 7.07 0.27
C THR A 138 -0.17 5.69 0.21
N CYS A 139 -0.84 4.66 0.75
CA CYS A 139 -0.37 3.27 0.66
C CYS A 139 -0.71 2.65 -0.69
N HIS A 140 -1.97 2.80 -1.16
CA HIS A 140 -2.44 2.20 -2.40
C HIS A 140 -2.83 3.26 -3.46
N THR A 141 -1.87 3.62 -4.30
CA THR A 141 -2.10 4.58 -5.40
C THR A 141 -3.21 4.13 -6.34
N VAL A 142 -4.19 4.99 -6.58
CA VAL A 142 -5.41 4.70 -7.35
C VAL A 142 -5.12 4.29 -8.80
N HIS A 143 -4.07 4.85 -9.41
CA HIS A 143 -3.63 4.55 -10.77
C HIS A 143 -2.99 3.16 -10.90
N TYR A 144 -2.41 2.61 -9.83
CA TYR A 144 -1.77 1.29 -9.87
C TYR A 144 -2.37 0.31 -8.85
N ALA A 145 -3.56 0.62 -8.33
CA ALA A 145 -4.22 -0.18 -7.30
C ALA A 145 -4.55 -1.57 -7.85
N ARG A 146 -4.12 -2.61 -7.13
CA ARG A 146 -4.37 -4.01 -7.47
C ARG A 146 -4.99 -4.74 -6.28
N LYS A 147 -5.87 -5.71 -6.53
CA LYS A 147 -6.34 -6.61 -5.47
C LYS A 147 -5.13 -7.30 -4.83
N SER A 148 -5.04 -7.28 -3.49
CA SER A 148 -3.91 -7.83 -2.72
C SER A 148 -3.47 -9.24 -3.16
N ARG A 149 -4.44 -10.13 -3.44
CA ARG A 149 -4.19 -11.50 -3.94
C ARG A 149 -3.51 -11.61 -5.30
N ARG A 150 -3.44 -10.51 -6.07
CA ARG A 150 -2.77 -10.40 -7.37
C ARG A 150 -1.46 -9.62 -7.29
N MET A 151 -1.10 -9.13 -6.09
CA MET A 151 0.14 -8.40 -5.88
C MET A 151 1.26 -9.36 -5.52
N THR A 152 2.42 -9.12 -6.10
CA THR A 152 3.68 -9.72 -5.68
C THR A 152 4.08 -9.22 -4.29
N LEU A 153 5.02 -9.93 -3.65
CA LEU A 153 5.57 -9.49 -2.37
C LEU A 153 6.24 -8.11 -2.47
N GLU A 154 6.99 -7.86 -3.54
CA GLU A 154 7.66 -6.58 -3.75
C GLU A 154 6.67 -5.43 -3.97
N GLU A 155 5.55 -5.66 -4.67
CA GLU A 155 4.51 -4.63 -4.79
C GLU A 155 3.85 -4.29 -3.44
N LYS A 156 3.69 -5.28 -2.55
CA LYS A 156 3.15 -5.07 -1.20
C LYS A 156 4.13 -4.29 -0.33
N LYS A 157 5.41 -4.69 -0.31
CA LYS A 157 6.48 -4.00 0.41
C LYS A 157 6.70 -2.59 -0.12
N GLY A 158 6.56 -2.40 -1.43
CA GLY A 158 6.69 -1.13 -2.12
C GLY A 158 5.75 -0.03 -1.62
N MET A 159 4.64 -0.38 -0.95
CA MET A 159 3.78 0.63 -0.31
C MET A 159 4.49 1.28 0.89
N CYS A 160 5.24 0.49 1.65
CA CYS A 160 5.95 0.93 2.85
C CYS A 160 7.30 1.53 2.49
N THR A 161 8.07 0.84 1.63
CA THR A 161 9.44 1.24 1.30
C THR A 161 9.53 2.50 0.45
N LYS A 162 8.42 2.99 -0.13
CA LYS A 162 8.38 4.35 -0.68
C LYS A 162 8.79 5.43 0.32
N CYS A 163 8.51 5.21 1.60
CA CYS A 163 8.79 6.15 2.69
C CYS A 163 9.68 5.54 3.79
N HIS A 164 9.79 4.22 3.87
CA HIS A 164 10.59 3.51 4.88
C HIS A 164 11.84 2.83 4.29
N ASP A 165 12.31 3.28 3.13
CA ASP A 165 13.63 2.90 2.62
C ASP A 165 14.68 3.97 2.88
N ASP A 166 15.89 3.74 2.37
CA ASP A 166 17.03 4.64 2.54
C ASP A 166 16.79 6.05 1.96
N ARG A 167 15.87 6.22 0.99
CA ARG A 167 15.55 7.51 0.38
C ARG A 167 14.79 8.43 1.34
N TYR A 168 13.95 7.86 2.20
CA TYR A 168 13.16 8.56 3.21
C TYR A 168 13.52 8.03 4.59
N ASN A 169 14.79 8.20 4.96
CA ASN A 169 15.35 7.63 6.16
C ASN A 169 15.65 8.71 7.22
N PRO A 170 14.66 9.17 8.00
CA PRO A 170 14.87 10.16 9.04
C PRO A 170 15.81 9.65 10.14
N THR A 171 15.95 8.33 10.27
CA THR A 171 16.78 7.69 11.29
C THR A 171 18.26 7.55 10.89
N GLY A 172 18.57 7.66 9.60
CA GLY A 172 19.90 7.36 9.05
C GLY A 172 20.29 5.88 9.06
N LEU A 173 19.41 4.98 9.50
CA LEU A 173 19.63 3.52 9.54
C LEU A 173 18.95 2.83 8.36
N THR A 174 19.63 1.88 7.71
CA THR A 174 19.02 1.09 6.63
C THR A 174 17.85 0.26 7.15
N LEU A 175 16.96 -0.17 6.25
CA LEU A 175 15.82 -1.02 6.63
C LEU A 175 16.26 -2.25 7.43
N ILE A 176 17.33 -2.92 7.02
CA ILE A 176 17.86 -4.09 7.75
C ILE A 176 18.39 -3.71 9.13
N GLN A 177 19.08 -2.56 9.27
CA GLN A 177 19.59 -2.07 10.56
C GLN A 177 18.45 -1.80 11.55
N GLN A 178 17.33 -1.23 11.07
CA GLN A 178 16.14 -0.99 11.89
C GLN A 178 15.47 -2.30 12.38
N HIS A 179 15.73 -3.42 11.70
CA HIS A 179 15.14 -4.74 12.01
C HIS A 179 16.13 -5.74 12.63
N GLN A 180 17.33 -5.30 13.04
CA GLN A 180 18.37 -6.18 13.62
C GLN A 180 17.98 -6.88 14.93
N TRP A 181 16.89 -6.47 15.57
CA TRP A 181 16.33 -7.18 16.71
C TRP A 181 15.93 -8.62 16.36
N HIS A 182 15.60 -8.90 15.10
CA HIS A 182 15.25 -10.24 14.65
C HIS A 182 16.51 -10.99 14.16
N PRO A 183 16.83 -12.19 14.70
CA PRO A 183 18.05 -12.93 14.35
C PRO A 183 18.18 -13.28 12.87
N GLN A 184 17.06 -13.36 12.15
CA GLN A 184 16.97 -13.65 10.71
C GLN A 184 16.20 -12.55 9.97
N ALA A 185 16.44 -11.29 10.32
CA ALA A 185 15.72 -10.13 9.79
C ALA A 185 15.72 -10.09 8.24
N GLN A 186 16.87 -10.33 7.61
CA GLN A 186 16.97 -10.33 6.15
C GLN A 186 16.04 -11.36 5.50
N LEU A 187 16.07 -12.60 6.00
CA LEU A 187 15.20 -13.67 5.49
C LEU A 187 13.72 -13.32 5.62
N HIS A 188 13.31 -12.68 6.73
CA HIS A 188 11.93 -12.26 6.91
C HIS A 188 11.56 -11.13 5.95
N LEU A 189 12.38 -10.09 5.86
CA LEU A 189 12.17 -8.98 4.92
C LEU A 189 12.10 -9.45 3.46
N ASP A 190 12.79 -10.54 3.12
CA ASP A 190 12.78 -11.14 1.78
C ASP A 190 11.56 -12.02 1.48
N LYS A 191 10.84 -12.47 2.52
CA LYS A 191 9.79 -13.50 2.39
C LYS A 191 8.42 -13.10 2.90
N ILE A 192 8.32 -12.01 3.68
CA ILE A 192 7.06 -11.55 4.25
C ILE A 192 6.81 -10.07 4.00
N ALA A 193 5.53 -9.71 3.85
CA ALA A 193 5.14 -8.31 3.74
C ALA A 193 5.25 -7.61 5.10
N CYS A 194 5.58 -6.32 5.10
CA CYS A 194 5.76 -5.53 6.34
C CYS A 194 4.56 -5.62 7.29
N ILE A 195 3.34 -5.59 6.72
CA ILE A 195 2.08 -5.70 7.48
C ILE A 195 1.95 -6.99 8.29
N ALA A 196 2.67 -8.07 7.93
CA ALA A 196 2.62 -9.31 8.70
C ALA A 196 3.16 -9.16 10.12
N CYS A 197 4.20 -8.33 10.27
CA CYS A 197 4.76 -8.00 11.58
C CYS A 197 4.06 -6.77 12.18
N HIS A 198 3.78 -5.76 11.34
CA HIS A 198 3.27 -4.45 11.76
C HIS A 198 1.73 -4.36 11.86
N THR A 199 0.99 -5.46 11.73
CA THR A 199 -0.43 -5.50 12.05
C THR A 199 -0.75 -6.75 12.86
N GLN A 200 -1.83 -6.70 13.63
CA GLN A 200 -2.29 -7.81 14.47
C GLN A 200 -3.78 -8.07 14.25
N PRO A 201 -4.17 -9.34 13.99
CA PRO A 201 -5.57 -9.73 14.00
C PRO A 201 -6.21 -9.44 15.36
N ASP A 202 -7.41 -8.91 15.34
CA ASP A 202 -8.29 -8.85 16.52
C ASP A 202 -9.39 -9.90 16.36
N GLN A 203 -9.83 -10.52 17.44
CA GLN A 203 -10.79 -11.63 17.43
C GLN A 203 -12.15 -11.24 16.81
N TRP A 204 -12.44 -9.95 16.73
CA TRP A 204 -13.70 -9.40 16.24
C TRP A 204 -13.57 -8.68 14.89
N GLU A 205 -12.36 -8.64 14.33
CA GLU A 205 -12.06 -7.86 13.14
C GLU A 205 -11.74 -8.77 11.94
N GLU A 206 -12.43 -8.53 10.84
CA GLU A 206 -12.21 -9.28 9.61
C GLU A 206 -10.78 -9.07 9.06
N PRO A 207 -10.18 -10.08 8.41
CA PRO A 207 -8.81 -9.97 7.89
C PRO A 207 -8.55 -8.82 6.92
N PHE A 208 -9.58 -8.31 6.24
CA PHE A 208 -9.41 -7.17 5.35
C PHE A 208 -9.36 -5.83 6.11
N THR A 209 -9.89 -5.76 7.32
CA THR A 209 -10.01 -4.53 8.10
C THR A 209 -8.75 -4.30 8.93
N PHE A 210 -8.34 -5.27 9.77
CA PHE A 210 -7.23 -5.09 10.72
C PHE A 210 -5.89 -4.79 10.02
N LYS A 211 -5.73 -5.23 8.76
CA LYS A 211 -4.53 -4.97 7.95
C LYS A 211 -4.28 -3.48 7.66
N HIS A 212 -5.23 -2.60 7.98
CA HIS A 212 -5.09 -1.14 7.85
C HIS A 212 -4.70 -0.46 9.17
N ARG A 213 -4.69 -1.18 10.30
CA ARG A 213 -4.17 -0.71 11.59
C ARG A 213 -2.67 -1.02 11.68
N ILE A 214 -1.83 -0.12 11.16
CA ILE A 214 -0.38 -0.26 11.22
C ILE A 214 0.10 0.12 12.62
N LEU A 215 0.79 -0.82 13.27
CA LEU A 215 1.31 -0.69 14.62
C LEU A 215 2.71 -0.06 14.61
N ALA A 216 3.04 0.61 15.70
CA ALA A 216 4.37 1.15 15.92
C ALA A 216 5.44 0.05 16.06
N LYS A 217 6.71 0.42 15.96
CA LYS A 217 7.85 -0.52 15.96
C LYS A 217 7.98 -1.38 17.22
N ASP A 218 7.47 -0.90 18.34
CA ASP A 218 7.46 -1.54 19.66
C ASP A 218 6.25 -2.46 19.87
N GLU A 219 5.17 -2.24 19.11
CA GLU A 219 3.96 -3.06 19.10
C GLU A 219 3.92 -4.08 17.95
N ALA A 220 4.82 -3.94 16.97
CA ALA A 220 5.04 -4.94 15.93
C ALA A 220 5.39 -6.30 16.57
N SER A 221 4.90 -7.37 15.95
CA SER A 221 5.14 -8.74 16.43
C SER A 221 6.63 -9.06 16.46
N ARG A 222 7.12 -9.44 17.64
CA ARG A 222 8.52 -9.80 17.93
C ARG A 222 8.69 -11.24 18.39
N LEU A 223 7.59 -11.93 18.68
CA LEU A 223 7.62 -13.29 19.18
C LEU A 223 7.49 -14.26 18.02
N CYS A 224 8.36 -15.27 17.98
CA CYS A 224 8.38 -16.24 16.90
C CYS A 224 7.07 -17.04 16.82
N ASP A 225 6.46 -17.32 17.97
CA ASP A 225 5.23 -18.10 18.09
C ASP A 225 3.97 -17.35 17.64
N ASP A 226 3.97 -16.01 17.61
CA ASP A 226 2.87 -15.22 17.02
C ASP A 226 2.56 -15.70 15.59
N CYS A 227 3.60 -16.06 14.83
CA CYS A 227 3.49 -16.51 13.44
C CYS A 227 3.73 -18.02 13.28
N HIS A 228 4.64 -18.61 14.07
CA HIS A 228 5.05 -20.00 13.87
C HIS A 228 4.31 -21.03 14.74
N SER A 229 3.35 -20.62 15.57
CA SER A 229 2.51 -21.54 16.35
C SER A 229 1.33 -22.11 15.57
N VAL A 230 0.69 -23.15 16.13
CA VAL A 230 -0.59 -23.66 15.64
C VAL A 230 -1.65 -22.57 15.80
N GLY A 231 -2.25 -22.12 14.70
CA GLY A 231 -3.21 -21.02 14.73
C GLY A 231 -2.59 -19.63 14.88
N GLY A 232 -1.25 -19.52 14.70
CA GLY A 232 -0.58 -18.23 14.61
C GLY A 232 -1.06 -17.41 13.40
N LYS A 233 -0.81 -16.10 13.44
CA LYS A 233 -1.34 -15.14 12.46
C LYS A 233 -0.76 -15.26 11.04
N LEU A 234 0.22 -16.13 10.82
CA LEU A 234 0.85 -16.31 9.51
C LEU A 234 -0.17 -16.65 8.41
N ALA A 235 -1.20 -17.44 8.74
CA ALA A 235 -2.25 -17.82 7.80
C ALA A 235 -3.01 -16.61 7.22
N ASP A 236 -3.23 -15.56 8.02
CA ASP A 236 -3.96 -14.36 7.60
C ASP A 236 -3.24 -13.57 6.50
N TYR A 237 -1.91 -13.69 6.42
CA TYR A 237 -1.08 -13.00 5.42
C TYR A 237 -0.73 -13.88 4.23
N LEU A 238 -0.72 -15.19 4.42
CA LEU A 238 -0.45 -16.12 3.33
C LEU A 238 -1.64 -16.24 2.35
N ILE A 239 -2.90 -16.04 2.81
CA ILE A 239 -4.08 -15.96 1.91
C ILE A 239 -3.90 -14.90 0.81
N ASP A 240 -3.06 -13.89 1.05
CA ASP A 240 -2.81 -12.83 0.10
C ASP A 240 -1.72 -13.15 -0.93
N ILE A 241 -0.95 -14.24 -0.79
CA ILE A 241 0.09 -14.65 -1.77
C ILE A 241 -0.39 -15.66 -2.82
N GLY A 242 -1.71 -15.86 -2.94
CA GLY A 242 -2.32 -16.59 -4.06
C GLY A 242 -2.71 -18.05 -3.76
N GLU A 243 -2.37 -18.58 -2.60
CA GLU A 243 -2.85 -19.88 -2.09
C GLU A 243 -3.26 -19.71 -0.62
N ASN A 244 -4.48 -20.15 -0.27
CA ASN A 244 -4.89 -20.19 1.13
C ASN A 244 -4.17 -21.38 1.82
N PRO A 245 -3.24 -21.16 2.76
CA PRO A 245 -2.50 -22.25 3.40
C PRO A 245 -3.38 -23.15 4.24
N LEU A 246 -4.54 -22.66 4.69
CA LEU A 246 -5.53 -23.46 5.41
C LEU A 246 -6.18 -24.52 4.51
N GLN A 247 -5.98 -24.42 3.19
CA GLN A 247 -6.41 -25.42 2.20
C GLN A 247 -5.25 -26.30 1.72
N LEU A 248 -4.01 -26.02 2.15
CA LEU A 248 -2.84 -26.80 1.80
C LEU A 248 -2.66 -27.93 2.82
N ASP A 249 -2.43 -29.15 2.34
CA ASP A 249 -2.08 -30.26 3.22
C ASP A 249 -0.66 -30.09 3.81
N ASN A 250 -0.34 -30.89 4.83
CA ASN A 250 0.96 -30.81 5.50
C ASN A 250 2.15 -31.03 4.56
N THR A 251 1.98 -31.76 3.45
CA THR A 251 3.02 -31.97 2.44
C THR A 251 3.24 -30.76 1.55
N GLN A 252 2.17 -30.07 1.16
CA GLN A 252 2.20 -28.82 0.41
C GLN A 252 2.75 -27.67 1.27
N LEU A 253 2.37 -27.63 2.56
CA LEU A 253 2.93 -26.71 3.54
C LEU A 253 4.43 -26.98 3.73
N ALA A 254 4.85 -28.22 3.99
CA ALA A 254 6.27 -28.54 4.20
C ALA A 254 7.17 -28.20 3.00
N GLY A 255 6.64 -28.27 1.77
CA GLY A 255 7.37 -27.89 0.55
C GLY A 255 7.58 -26.38 0.37
N LYS A 256 6.81 -25.54 1.08
CA LYS A 256 6.88 -24.06 0.97
C LYS A 256 7.30 -23.38 2.27
N PHE A 257 6.85 -23.86 3.42
CA PHE A 257 7.07 -23.30 4.75
C PHE A 257 7.12 -24.42 5.81
N TYR A 258 8.27 -24.60 6.48
CA TYR A 258 8.29 -25.38 7.72
C TYR A 258 7.79 -24.49 8.86
N VAL A 259 6.58 -24.76 9.37
CA VAL A 259 5.98 -24.01 10.48
C VAL A 259 5.89 -24.93 11.70
N SER A 260 6.67 -24.61 12.73
CA SER A 260 6.81 -25.40 13.95
C SER A 260 5.51 -25.45 14.77
N GLY A 261 4.61 -26.34 14.39
CA GLY A 261 3.27 -26.46 14.97
C GLY A 261 2.25 -26.89 13.93
N ALA A 262 2.15 -26.17 12.82
CA ALA A 262 1.20 -26.50 11.75
C ALA A 262 1.56 -27.83 11.05
N THR A 263 2.85 -28.12 10.86
CA THR A 263 3.32 -29.39 10.29
C THR A 263 3.64 -30.45 11.35
N ARG A 264 3.24 -30.23 12.61
CA ARG A 264 3.46 -31.17 13.71
C ARG A 264 2.64 -32.43 13.49
N ILE A 265 3.19 -33.59 13.83
CA ILE A 265 2.50 -34.89 13.78
C ILE A 265 2.26 -35.36 15.21
N PRO A 266 1.07 -35.09 15.81
CA PRO A 266 0.85 -35.26 17.24
C PRO A 266 1.05 -36.69 17.76
N TRP A 267 0.79 -37.70 16.91
CA TRP A 267 0.97 -39.09 17.31
C TRP A 267 2.44 -39.48 17.49
N LEU A 268 3.34 -38.90 16.70
CA LEU A 268 4.79 -39.13 16.84
C LEU A 268 5.30 -38.54 18.15
N ASP A 269 4.79 -37.37 18.55
CA ASP A 269 5.16 -36.75 19.82
C ASP A 269 4.65 -37.56 21.01
N ASN A 270 3.39 -38.03 20.94
CA ASN A 270 2.82 -38.90 21.96
C ASN A 270 3.60 -40.21 22.07
N LEU A 271 3.99 -40.81 20.93
CA LEU A 271 4.82 -42.00 20.92
C LEU A 271 6.21 -41.73 21.54
N GLY A 272 6.83 -40.61 21.18
CA GLY A 272 8.12 -40.20 21.75
C GLY A 272 8.05 -40.04 23.27
N LEU A 273 7.00 -39.38 23.77
CA LEU A 273 6.77 -39.22 25.21
C LEU A 273 6.54 -40.57 25.91
N LEU A 274 5.77 -41.46 25.29
CA LEU A 274 5.49 -42.80 25.81
C LEU A 274 6.77 -43.63 25.90
N LEU A 275 7.62 -43.62 24.86
CA LEU A 275 8.92 -44.29 24.85
C LEU A 275 9.87 -43.75 25.92
N LEU A 276 9.88 -42.43 26.13
CA LEU A 276 10.69 -41.77 27.15
C LEU A 276 10.23 -42.14 28.56
N LEU A 277 8.92 -42.17 28.81
CA LEU A 277 8.34 -42.66 30.07
C LEU A 277 8.65 -44.14 30.28
N ALA A 278 8.48 -44.98 29.26
CA ALA A 278 8.76 -46.41 29.34
C ALA A 278 10.23 -46.69 29.67
N THR A 279 11.15 -45.94 29.08
CA THR A 279 12.59 -46.05 29.35
C THR A 279 12.90 -45.59 30.77
N THR A 280 12.32 -44.48 31.21
CA THR A 280 12.50 -43.96 32.58
C THR A 280 11.99 -44.97 33.61
N ILE A 281 10.79 -45.55 33.40
CA ILE A 281 10.22 -46.60 34.25
C ILE A 281 11.13 -47.84 34.25
N GLY A 282 11.63 -48.26 33.09
CA GLY A 282 12.54 -49.39 32.97
C GLY A 282 13.84 -49.21 33.77
N VAL A 283 14.47 -48.05 33.65
CA VAL A 283 15.72 -47.71 34.36
C VAL A 283 15.47 -47.62 35.88
N LEU A 284 14.43 -46.92 36.31
CA LEU A 284 14.08 -46.80 37.72
C LEU A 284 13.69 -48.14 38.33
N GLY A 285 12.87 -48.93 37.62
CA GLY A 285 12.48 -50.27 38.02
C GLY A 285 13.69 -51.20 38.16
N HIS A 286 14.61 -51.18 37.19
CA HIS A 286 15.86 -51.92 37.29
C HIS A 286 16.71 -51.47 38.49
N GLY A 287 16.80 -50.16 38.73
CA GLY A 287 17.46 -49.60 39.91
C GLY A 287 16.86 -50.09 41.23
N LEU A 288 15.53 -50.11 41.34
CA LEU A 288 14.81 -50.59 42.53
C LEU A 288 15.04 -52.08 42.78
N VAL A 289 14.99 -52.91 41.73
CA VAL A 289 15.28 -54.35 41.84
C VAL A 289 16.71 -54.57 42.33
N ARG A 290 17.68 -53.84 41.77
CA ARG A 290 19.08 -53.91 42.21
C ARG A 290 19.22 -53.49 43.68
N MET A 291 18.55 -52.43 44.11
CA MET A 291 18.61 -51.96 45.48
C MET A 291 17.97 -52.97 46.46
N GLY A 292 16.80 -53.51 46.12
CA GLY A 292 16.10 -54.52 46.92
C GLY A 292 16.88 -55.83 47.06
N THR A 293 17.47 -56.33 45.97
CA THR A 293 18.32 -57.55 46.01
C THR A 293 19.58 -57.35 46.86
N THR A 294 20.16 -56.15 46.85
CA THR A 294 21.32 -55.83 47.69
C THR A 294 20.95 -55.76 49.17
N LEU A 295 19.76 -55.24 49.50
CA LEU A 295 19.25 -55.19 50.88
C LEU A 295 18.89 -56.59 51.41
N LEU A 296 18.31 -57.46 50.57
CA LEU A 296 17.98 -58.84 50.93
C LEU A 296 19.22 -59.71 51.14
N ARG A 297 20.32 -59.46 50.42
CA ARG A 297 21.62 -60.14 50.63
C ARG A 297 22.39 -59.69 51.88
N ARG A 298 22.01 -58.55 52.48
CA ARG A 298 22.65 -58.02 53.69
C ARG A 298 21.95 -58.45 54.99
N LYS A 299 20.78 -59.09 54.89
CA LYS A 299 20.13 -59.83 55.98
C LYS A 299 20.58 -61.28 55.94
#